data_AF-A0A8H7S7P4-F1
#
_entry.id   AF-A0A8H7S7P4-F1
#
_cell.length_a   1.000
_cell.length_b   1.000
_cell.length_c   1.000
_cell.angle_alpha   90.00
_cell.angle_beta   90.00
_cell.angle_gamma   90.00
#
_symmetry.space_group_name_H-M   'P 1'
#
loop_
_entity.id
_entity.type
_entity.pdbx_description
1 polymer ?
#
loop_
_entity_poly.entity_id
_entity_poly.type
_entity_poly.pdbx_seq_one_letter_code
_entity_poly.pdbx_strand_id
1 'polypeptide(L)' 'MKGRYVVMVNTPIHVKQRGQKCTYLAQHSPFLNSIEKFWPKVNLNARRGKLIEKYQLIPSITEAASKRNT' A
#
# COMPACT_ATOMS: atom_id res chain seq x y z
N MET A 1 -18.92 8.67 10.68
CA MET A 1 -18.84 8.87 9.21
C MET A 1 -19.22 7.55 8.53
N LYS A 2 -20.17 7.54 7.59
CA LYS A 2 -20.55 6.33 6.82
C LYS A 2 -20.24 6.58 5.33
N GLY A 3 -19.57 5.62 4.68
CA GLY A 3 -19.20 5.72 3.26
C GLY A 3 -17.81 5.13 2.98
N ARG A 4 -17.47 4.96 1.69
CA ARG A 4 -16.12 4.57 1.25
C ARG A 4 -15.28 5.82 1.04
N TYR A 5 -14.09 5.84 1.64
CA TYR A 5 -13.14 6.94 1.54
C TYR A 5 -11.78 6.41 1.10
N VAL A 6 -11.09 7.17 0.28
CA VAL A 6 -9.68 6.94 0.00
C VAL A 6 -8.86 7.68 1.04
N VAL A 7 -8.13 6.91 1.85
CA VAL A 7 -7.22 7.45 2.85
C VAL A 7 -5.86 7.60 2.18
N MET A 8 -5.32 8.82 2.17
CA MET A 8 -4.03 9.11 1.55
C MET A 8 -3.11 9.84 2.52
N VAL A 9 -1.81 9.65 2.32
CA VAL A 9 -0.78 10.50 2.96
C VAL A 9 -1.02 11.95 2.53
N ASN A 10 -0.63 12.92 3.34
CA ASN A 10 -0.70 14.32 2.97
C ASN A 10 0.58 14.73 2.22
N THR A 11 0.74 14.32 0.95
CA THR A 11 1.86 14.74 0.09
C THR A 11 1.41 15.64 -1.06
N PRO A 12 2.27 16.54 -1.58
CA PRO A 12 1.90 17.51 -2.63
C PRO A 12 1.49 16.89 -3.97
N ILE A 13 1.76 15.60 -4.20
CA ILE A 13 1.61 14.93 -5.50
C ILE A 13 0.22 14.26 -5.66
N HIS A 14 -0.68 14.39 -4.67
CA HIS A 14 -1.98 13.70 -4.75
C HIS A 14 -2.96 14.33 -5.73
N VAL A 15 -3.18 13.64 -6.85
CA VAL A 15 -4.26 13.92 -7.80
C VAL A 15 -5.58 13.39 -7.22
N LYS A 16 -6.47 14.28 -6.77
CA LYS A 16 -7.85 13.89 -6.43
C LYS A 16 -8.55 13.39 -7.69
N GLN A 17 -8.87 12.10 -7.75
CA GLN A 17 -9.79 11.61 -8.79
C GLN A 17 -11.19 12.18 -8.56
N ARG A 18 -11.83 12.68 -9.63
CA ARG A 18 -13.19 13.21 -9.57
C ARG A 18 -14.16 12.10 -9.11
N GLY A 19 -14.98 12.40 -8.10
CA GLY A 19 -16.01 11.49 -7.57
C GLY A 19 -15.60 10.62 -6.37
N GLN A 20 -14.32 10.61 -5.97
CA GLN A 20 -13.90 9.92 -4.73
C GLN A 20 -13.92 10.86 -3.53
N LYS A 21 -14.43 10.35 -2.40
CA LYS A 21 -14.29 11.02 -1.10
C LYS A 21 -12.90 10.69 -0.56
N CYS A 22 -12.04 11.70 -0.44
CA CYS A 22 -10.68 11.53 0.07
C CYS A 22 -10.56 12.11 1.48
N THR A 23 -9.85 11.39 2.35
CA THR A 23 -9.44 11.88 3.67
C THR A 23 -7.93 11.84 3.75
N TYR A 24 -7.32 12.95 4.16
CA TYR A 24 -5.87 13.05 4.33
C TYR A 24 -5.49 12.67 5.75
N LEU A 25 -4.40 11.95 5.89
CA LEU A 25 -3.80 11.66 7.18
C LEU A 25 -3.10 12.90 7.73
N ALA A 26 -3.11 13.04 9.05
CA ALA A 26 -2.26 14.02 9.73
C ALA A 26 -0.79 13.79 9.36
N GLN A 27 -0.03 14.87 9.29
CA GLN A 27 1.40 14.80 9.00
C GLN A 27 2.10 13.92 10.05
N HIS A 28 3.12 13.18 9.64
CA HIS A 28 3.89 12.27 10.52
C HIS A 28 3.06 11.18 11.22
N SER A 29 1.92 10.77 10.65
CA SER A 29 1.07 9.71 11.21
C SER A 29 1.07 8.41 10.37
N PRO A 30 2.22 7.74 10.19
CA PRO A 30 2.31 6.54 9.35
C PRO A 30 1.50 5.37 9.90
N PHE A 31 1.29 5.29 11.22
CA PHE A 31 0.48 4.25 11.86
C PHE A 31 -1.00 4.29 11.47
N LEU A 32 -1.51 5.44 11.00
CA LEU A 32 -2.87 5.60 10.48
C LEU A 32 -2.99 5.19 9.00
N ASN A 33 -1.87 5.01 8.31
CA ASN A 33 -1.84 4.59 6.92
C ASN A 33 -1.86 3.07 6.84
N SER A 34 -2.98 2.49 6.36
CA SER A 34 -3.11 1.04 6.24
C SER A 34 -2.06 0.41 5.32
N ILE A 35 -1.50 1.18 4.37
CA ILE A 35 -0.44 0.67 3.48
C ILE A 35 0.89 0.45 4.22
N GLU A 36 1.15 1.20 5.29
CA GLU A 36 2.36 1.03 6.11
C GLU A 36 2.34 -0.31 6.85
N LYS A 37 1.15 -0.83 7.15
CA LYS A 37 0.98 -2.19 7.71
C LYS A 37 1.01 -3.28 6.64
N PHE A 38 0.83 -2.92 5.37
CA PHE A 38 0.85 -3.86 4.25
C PHE A 38 2.28 -4.21 3.83
N TRP A 39 3.14 -3.21 3.69
CA TRP A 39 4.51 -3.41 3.18
C TRP A 39 5.37 -4.38 3.98
N PRO A 40 5.37 -4.37 5.33
CA PRO A 40 6.11 -5.37 6.09
C PRO A 40 5.70 -6.80 5.73
N LYS A 41 4.41 -7.07 5.49
CA LYS A 41 3.91 -8.40 5.13
C LYS A 41 4.36 -8.83 3.74
N VAL A 42 4.30 -7.91 2.77
CA VAL A 42 4.76 -8.17 1.42
C VAL A 42 6.27 -8.39 1.40
N ASN A 43 7.03 -7.55 2.09
CA ASN A 43 8.49 -7.63 2.13
C ASN A 43 9.00 -8.92 2.76
N LEU A 44 8.31 -9.45 3.77
CA LEU A 44 8.65 -10.76 4.36
C LEU A 44 8.42 -11.91 3.37
N ASN A 45 7.37 -11.83 2.56
CA ASN A 45 6.97 -12.89 1.63
C ASN A 45 7.66 -12.79 0.26
N ALA A 46 8.04 -11.58 -0.17
CA ALA A 46 8.77 -11.33 -1.40
C ALA A 46 10.27 -11.55 -1.15
N ARG A 47 10.77 -12.77 -1.36
CA ARG A 47 12.19 -13.11 -1.17
C ARG A 47 13.08 -12.21 -2.03
N ARG A 48 13.97 -11.44 -1.39
CA ARG A 48 14.88 -10.47 -2.04
C ARG A 48 15.67 -11.04 -3.21
N GLY A 49 16.08 -12.31 -3.15
CA GLY A 49 16.82 -12.99 -4.23
C GLY A 49 16.01 -13.25 -5.51
N LYS A 50 14.67 -13.26 -5.43
CA LYS A 50 13.79 -13.43 -6.60
C LYS A 50 13.45 -12.11 -7.30
N LEU A 51 13.77 -10.97 -6.70
CA LEU A 51 13.37 -9.64 -7.18
C LEU A 51 14.42 -8.96 -8.07
N ILE A 52 15.50 -9.65 -8.40
CA ILE A 52 16.64 -9.11 -9.18
C ILE A 52 16.22 -8.80 -10.62
N GLU A 53 15.23 -9.54 -11.15
CA GLU A 53 14.69 -9.30 -12.47
C GLU A 53 13.39 -8.49 -12.42
N LYS A 54 13.31 -7.45 -13.27
CA LYS A 54 12.13 -6.60 -13.43
C LYS A 54 10.85 -7.41 -13.71
N TYR A 55 10.97 -8.50 -14.46
CA TYR A 55 9.85 -9.40 -14.79
C TYR A 55 9.39 -10.26 -13.61
N GLN A 56 10.23 -10.47 -12.59
CA GLN A 56 9.90 -11.25 -11.40
C GLN A 56 9.33 -10.39 -10.27
N LEU A 57 9.49 -9.06 -10.34
CA LEU A 57 9.01 -8.12 -9.31
C LEU A 57 7.49 -8.13 -9.17
N ILE A 58 6.76 -7.91 -10.26
CA ILE A 58 5.29 -7.84 -10.23
C ILE A 58 4.67 -9.17 -9.78
N PRO A 59 5.04 -10.34 -10.36
CA PRO A 59 4.51 -11.63 -9.93
C PRO A 59 4.82 -11.92 -8.45
N SER A 60 6.05 -11.65 -8.00
CA SER A 60 6.46 -11.91 -6.62
C SER A 60 5.71 -11.05 -5.60
N ILE A 61 5.50 -9.76 -5.89
CA ILE A 61 4.70 -8.87 -5.03
C ILE A 61 3.24 -9.32 -5.02
N THR A 62 2.69 -9.71 -6.17
CA THR A 62 1.30 -10.17 -6.29
C THR A 62 1.06 -11.45 -5.50
N GLU A 63 1.96 -12.42 -5.61
CA GLU A 63 1.94 -13.66 -4.84
C GLU A 63 2.06 -13.36 -3.34
N ALA A 64 3.02 -12.52 -2.94
CA ALA A 64 3.23 -12.13 -1.56
C ALA A 64 2.02 -11.41 -0.94
N ALA A 65 1.34 -10.56 -1.71
CA ALA A 65 0.15 -9.84 -1.28
C ALA A 65 -1.09 -10.74 -1.15
N SER A 66 -1.14 -11.85 -1.91
CA SER A 66 -2.25 -12.79 -1.92
C SER A 66 -2.18 -13.83 -0.79
N LYS A 67 -1.02 -13.98 -0.14
CA LYS A 67 -0.85 -14.90 0.99
C LYS A 67 -1.63 -14.40 2.21
N ARG A 68 -2.59 -15.21 2.67
CA ARG A 68 -3.27 -14.97 3.96
C ARG A 68 -2.31 -15.34 5.09
N ASN A 69 -2.26 -14.51 6.12
CA ASN A 69 -1.57 -14.84 7.36
C ASN A 69 -2.28 -16.06 7.98
N THR A 70 -1.62 -17.21 8.02
CA THR A 70 -1.95 -18.33 8.92
C THR A 70 -1.68 -17.94 10.36
#